data_AF-A0A921NEE3-F1
#
_entry.id   AF-A0A921NEE3-F1
#
_cell.length_a   1.000
_cell.length_b   1.000
_cell.length_c   1.000
_cell.angle_alpha   90.00
_cell.angle_beta   90.00
_cell.angle_gamma   90.00
#
_symmetry.space_group_name_H-M   'P 1'
#
loop_
_entity.id
_entity.type
_entity.pdbx_description
1 polymer ?
#
loop_
_entity_poly.entity_id
_entity_poly.type
_entity_poly.pdbx_seq_one_letter_code
_entity_poly.pdbx_strand_id
1 'polypeptide(L)'
;MGVVTIERWIKHLGWLYEDLIFHEIIPDLPLTELYNGRDWLSLKKPGDGLELSFWAETRRFERLFITLRCTVEGTTEYKGELPKPFALLASKSEVRAAFGMPMELQDLTKLPLDTVLGGFDTYSLDQINFPNLKVSFQYTSSMQIKTLVFSLINRGHP
;
A
#
# COMPACT_ATOMS: atom_id res chain seq x y z
N MET A 1 8.12 -7.55 11.70
CA MET A 1 8.66 -7.33 10.34
C MET A 1 9.20 -5.90 10.27
N GLY A 2 10.43 -5.69 9.81
CA GLY A 2 11.13 -4.41 9.96
C GLY A 2 11.38 -3.65 8.65
N VAL A 3 12.05 -2.51 8.75
CA VAL A 3 12.29 -1.56 7.65
C VAL A 3 12.92 -2.21 6.41
N VAL A 4 13.91 -3.10 6.59
CA VAL A 4 14.61 -3.78 5.49
C VAL A 4 13.66 -4.64 4.67
N THR A 5 12.71 -5.33 5.32
CA THR A 5 11.72 -6.17 4.64
C THR A 5 10.76 -5.31 3.82
N ILE A 6 10.25 -4.21 4.40
CA ILE A 6 9.33 -3.30 3.70
C ILE A 6 10.01 -2.64 2.50
N GLU A 7 11.24 -2.14 2.65
CA GLU A 7 12.00 -1.62 1.51
C GLU A 7 12.20 -2.66 0.42
N ARG A 8 12.54 -3.90 0.81
CA ARG A 8 12.73 -4.98 -0.14
C ARG A 8 11.44 -5.26 -0.90
N TRP A 9 10.28 -5.28 -0.25
CA TRP A 9 9.00 -5.47 -0.94
C TRP A 9 8.68 -4.32 -1.89
N ILE A 10 8.85 -3.07 -1.47
CA ILE A 10 8.63 -1.90 -2.35
C ILE A 10 9.53 -1.99 -3.60
N LYS A 11 10.81 -2.35 -3.43
CA LYS A 11 11.80 -2.50 -4.51
C LYS A 11 11.42 -3.53 -5.57
N HIS A 12 10.67 -4.56 -5.20
CA HIS A 12 10.34 -5.68 -6.09
C HIS A 12 8.88 -5.67 -6.53
N LEU A 13 8.17 -4.55 -6.35
CA LEU A 13 6.89 -4.34 -7.03
C LEU A 13 7.08 -4.51 -8.56
N GLY A 14 6.19 -5.26 -9.18
CA GLY A 14 6.23 -5.64 -10.59
C GLY A 14 6.87 -6.99 -10.88
N TRP A 15 7.48 -7.65 -9.90
CA TRP A 15 8.02 -9.00 -10.07
C TRP A 15 6.91 -10.06 -10.01
N LEU A 16 7.17 -11.22 -10.61
CA LEU A 16 6.27 -12.37 -10.51
C LEU A 16 6.37 -13.00 -9.13
N TYR A 17 5.27 -13.58 -8.66
CA TYR A 17 5.22 -14.31 -7.40
C TYR A 17 6.31 -15.38 -7.30
N GLU A 18 6.51 -16.15 -8.37
CA GLU A 18 7.50 -17.23 -8.43
C GLU A 18 8.94 -16.70 -8.26
N ASP A 19 9.26 -15.55 -8.86
CA ASP A 19 10.59 -14.92 -8.70
C ASP A 19 10.78 -14.39 -7.27
N LEU A 20 9.72 -13.84 -6.66
CA LEU A 20 9.76 -13.35 -5.29
C LEU A 20 9.99 -14.47 -4.28
N ILE A 21 9.45 -15.66 -4.52
CA ILE A 21 9.74 -16.86 -3.72
C ILE A 21 11.17 -17.34 -3.95
N PHE A 22 11.56 -17.50 -5.22
CA PHE A 22 12.88 -18.00 -5.59
C PHE A 22 14.02 -17.17 -5.01
N HIS A 23 13.86 -15.84 -4.98
CA HIS A 23 14.84 -14.91 -4.42
C HIS A 23 14.63 -14.61 -2.92
N GLU A 24 13.75 -15.35 -2.23
CA GLU A 24 13.45 -15.20 -0.80
C GLU A 24 13.08 -13.75 -0.41
N ILE A 25 12.33 -13.09 -1.30
CA ILE A 25 11.82 -11.73 -1.08
C ILE A 25 10.57 -11.77 -0.21
N ILE A 26 9.69 -12.74 -0.45
CA ILE A 26 8.47 -13.00 0.33
C ILE A 26 8.47 -14.47 0.77
N PRO A 27 7.74 -14.84 1.84
CA PRO A 27 7.62 -16.24 2.24
C PRO A 27 6.78 -17.03 1.22
N ASP A 28 7.09 -18.32 1.07
CA ASP A 28 6.33 -19.27 0.25
C ASP A 28 4.99 -19.63 0.91
N LEU A 29 4.06 -18.69 0.79
CA LEU A 29 2.69 -18.79 1.29
C LEU A 29 1.72 -18.73 0.13
N PRO A 30 0.59 -19.45 0.21
CA PRO A 30 -0.38 -19.48 -0.87
C PRO A 30 -0.96 -18.10 -1.14
N LEU A 31 -1.15 -17.81 -2.44
CA LEU A 31 -1.99 -16.73 -2.91
C LEU A 31 -3.47 -17.15 -2.83
N THR A 32 -4.31 -16.27 -2.30
CA THR A 32 -5.74 -16.53 -2.12
C THR A 32 -6.58 -15.38 -2.67
N GLU A 33 -7.72 -15.71 -3.28
CA GLU A 33 -8.75 -14.72 -3.57
C GLU A 33 -9.48 -14.33 -2.28
N LEU A 34 -9.72 -13.02 -2.10
CA LEU A 34 -10.56 -12.56 -0.98
C LEU A 34 -12.04 -12.91 -1.19
N TYR A 35 -12.48 -12.93 -2.44
CA TYR A 35 -13.80 -13.37 -2.88
C TYR A 35 -13.71 -13.79 -4.35
N ASN A 36 -14.57 -14.71 -4.76
CA ASN A 36 -14.53 -15.32 -6.09
C ASN A 36 -14.69 -14.27 -7.21
N GLY A 37 -13.84 -14.37 -8.24
CA GLY A 37 -13.90 -13.51 -9.42
C GLY A 37 -13.27 -12.13 -9.23
N ARG A 38 -12.41 -11.97 -8.22
CA ARG A 38 -11.61 -10.75 -8.04
C ARG A 38 -10.39 -10.79 -8.95
N ASP A 39 -10.05 -9.66 -9.56
CA ASP A 39 -8.87 -9.56 -10.43
C ASP A 39 -7.52 -9.61 -9.70
N TRP A 40 -7.53 -9.65 -8.36
CA TRP A 40 -6.33 -9.72 -7.53
C TRP A 40 -6.36 -10.86 -6.53
N LEU A 41 -5.21 -11.51 -6.42
CA LEU A 41 -4.87 -12.45 -5.37
C LEU A 41 -4.16 -11.71 -4.24
N SER A 42 -4.34 -12.17 -3.00
CA SER A 42 -3.62 -11.65 -1.84
C SER A 42 -2.76 -12.75 -1.21
N LEU A 43 -1.55 -12.42 -0.78
CA LEU A 43 -0.71 -13.34 0.00
C LEU A 43 -1.38 -13.62 1.35
N LYS A 44 -1.49 -14.89 1.73
CA LYS A 44 -2.16 -15.26 2.97
C LYS A 44 -1.34 -14.84 4.19
N LYS A 45 -1.84 -13.87 4.97
CA LYS A 45 -1.30 -13.41 6.27
C LYS A 45 0.23 -13.14 6.27
N PRO A 46 0.72 -12.19 5.45
CA PRO A 46 2.15 -11.87 5.41
C PRO A 46 2.67 -11.24 6.71
N GLY A 47 1.78 -10.61 7.49
CA GLY A 47 2.06 -10.02 8.79
C GLY A 47 0.91 -9.10 9.22
N ASP A 48 0.92 -8.64 10.47
CA ASP A 48 -0.11 -7.74 10.98
C ASP A 48 -0.11 -6.40 10.23
N GLY A 49 -1.30 -5.98 9.79
CA GLY A 49 -1.50 -4.75 9.00
C GLY A 49 -0.82 -4.74 7.63
N LEU A 50 -0.38 -5.89 7.11
CA LEU A 50 0.28 -6.00 5.82
C LEU A 50 -0.56 -6.82 4.84
N GLU A 51 -0.67 -6.35 3.60
CA GLU A 51 -1.26 -7.12 2.50
C GLU A 51 -0.42 -6.93 1.23
N LEU A 52 -0.07 -8.04 0.59
CA LEU A 52 0.56 -8.05 -0.73
C LEU A 52 -0.48 -8.54 -1.74
N SER A 53 -0.71 -7.74 -2.77
CA SER A 53 -1.70 -8.00 -3.79
C SER A 53 -1.04 -8.22 -5.15
N PHE A 54 -1.48 -9.27 -5.83
CA PHE A 54 -0.94 -9.78 -7.07
C PHE A 54 -2.02 -9.80 -8.15
N TRP A 55 -1.67 -9.48 -9.39
CA TRP A 55 -2.59 -9.62 -10.52
C TRP A 55 -2.96 -11.09 -10.71
N ALA A 56 -4.23 -11.44 -10.81
CA ALA A 56 -4.66 -12.84 -10.81
C ALA A 56 -4.14 -13.62 -12.03
N GLU A 57 -4.12 -12.99 -13.21
CA GLU A 57 -3.75 -13.69 -14.46
C GLU A 57 -2.25 -14.01 -14.52
N THR A 58 -1.39 -13.09 -14.09
CA THR A 58 0.07 -13.21 -14.23
C THR A 58 0.78 -13.46 -12.90
N ARG A 59 0.08 -13.34 -11.78
CA ARG A 59 0.63 -13.35 -10.42
C ARG A 59 1.74 -12.31 -10.22
N ARG A 60 1.67 -11.20 -10.95
CA ARG A 60 2.59 -10.08 -10.77
C ARG A 60 2.26 -9.32 -9.50
N PHE A 61 3.26 -9.05 -8.66
CA PHE A 61 3.11 -8.28 -7.44
C PHE A 61 2.86 -6.80 -7.75
N GLU A 62 1.67 -6.31 -7.45
CA GLU A 62 1.22 -4.99 -7.93
C GLU A 62 1.05 -3.96 -6.84
N ARG A 63 0.69 -4.40 -5.62
CA ARG A 63 0.36 -3.49 -4.53
C ARG A 63 0.80 -4.04 -3.18
N LEU A 64 1.37 -3.16 -2.37
CA LEU A 64 1.64 -3.38 -0.96
C LEU A 64 0.79 -2.41 -0.15
N PHE A 65 -0.08 -2.95 0.71
CA PHE A 65 -0.85 -2.18 1.68
C PHE A 65 -0.20 -2.30 3.06
N ILE A 66 -0.07 -1.16 3.73
CA ILE A 66 0.41 -1.08 5.11
C ILE A 66 -0.60 -0.27 5.92
N THR A 67 -1.37 -0.94 6.77
CA THR A 67 -2.38 -0.35 7.64
C THR A 67 -1.72 0.14 8.93
N LEU A 68 -1.66 1.46 9.11
CA LEU A 68 -1.08 2.09 10.30
C LEU A 68 -2.13 2.42 11.36
N ARG A 69 -3.40 2.56 10.97
CA ARG A 69 -4.52 2.80 11.89
C ARG A 69 -5.73 2.00 11.48
N CYS A 70 -6.33 1.29 12.43
CA CYS A 70 -7.58 0.59 12.20
C CYS A 70 -8.76 1.55 12.29
N THR A 71 -9.52 1.69 11.21
CA THR A 71 -10.81 2.39 11.20
C THR A 71 -12.00 1.46 10.96
N VAL A 72 -11.72 0.17 10.77
CA VAL A 72 -12.71 -0.88 10.51
C VAL A 72 -12.43 -2.03 11.47
N GLU A 73 -13.47 -2.52 12.14
CA GLU A 73 -13.35 -3.67 13.03
C GLU A 73 -12.77 -4.89 12.31
N GLY A 74 -11.94 -5.67 13.00
CA GLY A 74 -11.32 -6.87 12.45
C GLY A 74 -10.06 -6.64 11.59
N THR A 75 -9.65 -5.38 11.38
CA THR A 75 -8.34 -5.06 10.79
C THR A 75 -7.25 -5.02 11.87
N THR A 76 -5.99 -5.28 11.48
CA THR A 76 -4.83 -5.14 12.39
C THR A 76 -3.91 -4.01 11.93
N GLU A 77 -3.24 -3.38 12.89
CA GLU A 77 -2.27 -2.32 12.64
C GLU A 77 -0.87 -2.90 12.49
N TYR A 78 -0.12 -2.38 11.53
CA TYR A 78 1.30 -2.60 11.39
C TYR A 78 2.05 -1.77 12.43
N LYS A 79 2.78 -2.46 13.32
CA LYS A 79 3.58 -1.84 14.39
C LYS A 79 5.09 -1.88 14.14
N GLY A 80 5.49 -2.31 12.94
CA GLY A 80 6.91 -2.35 12.58
C GLY A 80 7.42 -1.00 12.09
N GLU A 81 8.71 -0.98 11.75
CA GLU A 81 9.38 0.22 11.26
C GLU A 81 9.19 0.40 9.75
N LEU A 82 8.94 1.64 9.33
CA LEU A 82 8.87 2.03 7.92
C LEU A 82 10.20 2.63 7.43
N PRO A 83 10.48 2.56 6.13
CA PRO A 83 11.58 3.32 5.56
C PRO A 83 11.33 4.82 5.59
N LYS A 84 12.41 5.61 5.59
CA LYS A 84 12.31 7.05 5.36
C LYS A 84 11.93 7.32 3.89
N PRO A 85 11.12 8.35 3.61
CA PRO A 85 10.60 9.35 4.55
C PRO A 85 9.32 8.91 5.30
N PHE A 86 8.72 7.77 4.95
CA PHE A 86 7.40 7.36 5.44
C PHE A 86 7.29 7.21 6.96
N ALA A 87 8.36 6.79 7.63
CA ALA A 87 8.40 6.70 9.10
C ALA A 87 8.25 8.04 9.84
N LEU A 88 8.46 9.17 9.16
CA LEU A 88 8.44 10.49 9.78
C LEU A 88 7.09 11.22 9.61
N LEU A 89 6.13 10.59 8.93
CA LEU A 89 4.90 11.23 8.50
C LEU A 89 3.72 10.63 9.27
N ALA A 90 2.87 11.50 9.80
CA ALA A 90 1.67 11.14 10.55
C ALA A 90 0.39 11.75 9.97
N SER A 91 0.48 12.83 9.18
CA SER A 91 -0.68 13.61 8.74
C SER A 91 -0.59 14.08 7.29
N LYS A 92 -1.75 14.43 6.70
CA LYS A 92 -1.84 15.03 5.34
C LYS A 92 -0.98 16.29 5.19
N SER A 93 -0.92 17.13 6.23
CA SER A 93 -0.11 18.35 6.22
C SER A 93 1.38 18.05 6.13
N GLU A 94 1.88 17.07 6.90
CA GLU A 94 3.27 16.63 6.83
C GLU A 94 3.62 15.98 5.50
N VAL A 95 2.71 15.15 4.97
CA VAL A 95 2.88 14.53 3.64
C VAL A 95 3.03 15.61 2.57
N ARG A 96 2.15 16.61 2.55
CA ARG A 96 2.23 17.72 1.58
C ARG A 96 3.46 18.61 1.78
N ALA A 97 3.92 18.78 3.01
CA ALA A 97 5.17 19.50 3.28
C ALA A 97 6.40 18.73 2.76
N ALA A 98 6.40 17.40 2.85
CA ALA A 98 7.51 16.56 2.41
C ALA A 98 7.51 16.25 0.90
N PHE A 99 6.34 16.05 0.29
CA PHE A 99 6.20 15.63 -1.11
C PHE A 99 5.63 16.71 -2.05
N GLY A 100 5.15 17.84 -1.52
CA GLY A 100 4.52 18.89 -2.31
C GLY A 100 3.10 18.53 -2.78
N MET A 101 2.76 18.94 -4.00
CA MET A 101 1.43 18.73 -4.58
C MET A 101 1.28 17.30 -5.12
N PRO A 102 0.20 16.57 -4.74
CA PRO A 102 -0.02 15.22 -5.24
C PRO A 102 -0.41 15.19 -6.72
N MET A 103 -0.10 14.08 -7.38
CA MET A 103 -0.51 13.83 -8.77
C MET A 103 -1.99 13.43 -8.88
N GLU A 104 -2.54 12.84 -7.82
CA GLU A 104 -3.95 12.46 -7.71
C GLU A 104 -4.36 12.66 -6.26
N LEU A 105 -5.54 13.23 -6.03
CA LEU A 105 -6.06 13.47 -4.70
C LEU A 105 -7.56 13.22 -4.65
N GLN A 106 -8.01 12.81 -3.47
CA GLN A 106 -9.42 12.81 -3.09
C GLN A 106 -9.51 13.49 -1.72
N ASP A 107 -10.40 14.45 -1.58
CA ASP A 107 -10.69 15.06 -0.27
C ASP A 107 -11.70 14.21 0.53
N LEU A 108 -12.08 14.71 1.71
CA LEU A 108 -13.10 14.05 2.54
C LEU A 108 -14.34 13.76 1.73
N THR A 109 -14.80 12.52 1.79
CA THR A 109 -16.04 12.11 1.14
C THR A 109 -17.08 11.88 2.23
N LYS A 110 -18.16 12.66 2.18
CA LYS A 110 -19.33 12.46 3.03
C LYS A 110 -20.23 11.41 2.39
N LEU A 111 -20.46 10.32 3.09
CA LEU A 111 -21.40 9.27 2.74
C LEU A 111 -22.73 9.48 3.48
N PRO A 112 -23.82 8.80 3.06
CA PRO A 112 -25.06 8.74 3.84
C PRO A 112 -24.81 8.24 5.27
N LEU A 113 -25.78 8.51 6.17
CA LEU A 113 -25.72 8.12 7.59
C LEU A 113 -24.55 8.76 8.36
N ASP A 114 -24.23 10.03 8.07
CA ASP A 114 -23.17 10.83 8.73
C ASP A 114 -21.78 10.18 8.73
N THR A 115 -21.54 9.24 7.81
CA THR A 115 -20.25 8.59 7.67
C THR A 115 -19.31 9.47 6.86
N VAL A 116 -18.15 9.81 7.44
CA VAL A 116 -17.13 10.60 6.75
C VAL A 116 -15.93 9.71 6.45
N LEU A 117 -15.68 9.45 5.17
CA LEU A 117 -14.46 8.79 4.71
C LEU A 117 -13.35 9.83 4.56
N GLY A 118 -12.18 9.49 5.07
CA GLY A 118 -10.96 10.23 4.78
C GLY A 118 -10.62 10.21 3.29
N GLY A 119 -9.86 11.21 2.88
CA GLY A 119 -9.35 11.31 1.51
C GLY A 119 -8.07 10.52 1.28
N PHE A 120 -7.45 10.72 0.12
CA PHE A 120 -6.10 10.27 -0.14
C PHE A 120 -5.31 11.32 -0.95
N ASP A 121 -3.99 11.30 -0.82
CA ASP A 121 -3.07 11.98 -1.73
C ASP A 121 -2.10 10.93 -2.30
N THR A 122 -1.90 10.93 -3.62
CA THR A 122 -1.02 10.00 -4.31
C THR A 122 0.16 10.74 -4.94
N TYR A 123 1.35 10.17 -4.85
CA TYR A 123 2.60 10.72 -5.33
C TYR A 123 3.39 9.68 -6.11
N SER A 124 4.08 10.11 -7.17
CA SER A 124 5.10 9.30 -7.83
C SER A 124 6.32 9.16 -6.91
N LEU A 125 6.90 7.97 -6.87
CA LEU A 125 8.16 7.69 -6.19
C LEU A 125 9.38 7.80 -7.12
N ASP A 126 9.19 8.26 -8.37
CA ASP A 126 10.29 8.53 -9.30
C ASP A 126 11.31 9.51 -8.68
N GLN A 127 10.83 10.48 -7.89
CA GLN A 127 11.65 11.45 -7.15
C GLN A 127 12.52 10.82 -6.04
N ILE A 128 12.27 9.56 -5.69
CA ILE A 128 12.96 8.80 -4.64
C ILE A 128 13.60 7.52 -5.25
N ASN A 129 13.92 7.55 -6.54
CA ASN A 129 14.61 6.48 -7.29
C ASN A 129 13.81 5.17 -7.43
N PHE A 130 12.49 5.22 -7.35
CA PHE A 130 11.62 4.07 -7.64
C PHE A 130 10.82 4.33 -8.92
N PRO A 131 11.40 4.04 -10.10
CA PRO A 131 10.73 4.33 -11.36
C PRO A 131 9.43 3.54 -11.49
N ASN A 132 8.38 4.16 -12.03
CA ASN A 132 7.08 3.54 -12.27
C ASN A 132 6.36 3.07 -10.98
N LEU A 133 6.76 3.57 -9.81
CA LEU A 133 6.06 3.34 -8.54
C LEU A 133 5.35 4.59 -8.07
N LYS A 134 4.22 4.41 -7.40
CA LYS A 134 3.51 5.45 -6.67
C LYS A 134 3.19 5.00 -5.26
N VAL A 135 3.07 5.97 -4.37
CA VAL A 135 2.54 5.79 -3.02
C VAL A 135 1.24 6.59 -2.88
N SER A 136 0.20 5.97 -2.34
CA SER A 136 -1.02 6.64 -1.94
C SER A 136 -1.10 6.67 -0.41
N PHE A 137 -1.20 7.87 0.13
CA PHE A 137 -1.43 8.12 1.55
C PHE A 137 -2.94 8.23 1.77
N GLN A 138 -3.54 7.20 2.34
CA GLN A 138 -4.95 7.22 2.71
C GLN A 138 -5.11 7.76 4.12
N TYR A 139 -6.09 8.64 4.32
CA TYR A 139 -6.27 9.35 5.56
C TYR A 139 -7.51 8.88 6.34
N THR A 140 -7.54 9.20 7.64
CA THR A 140 -8.75 9.22 8.46
C THR A 140 -9.58 10.48 8.18
N SER A 141 -10.78 10.57 8.76
CA SER A 141 -11.59 11.80 8.73
C SER A 141 -10.89 13.01 9.37
N SER A 142 -9.98 12.76 10.30
CA SER A 142 -9.12 13.76 10.96
C SER A 142 -7.78 14.00 10.24
N MET A 143 -7.65 13.57 8.97
CA MET A 143 -6.45 13.77 8.14
C MET A 143 -5.15 13.15 8.67
N GLN A 144 -5.27 12.13 9.52
CA GLN A 144 -4.13 11.32 9.96
C GLN A 144 -3.90 10.19 8.97
N ILE A 145 -2.64 9.80 8.73
CA ILE A 145 -2.33 8.67 7.85
C ILE A 145 -2.91 7.40 8.48
N LYS A 146 -3.71 6.71 7.67
CA LYS A 146 -4.38 5.45 8.01
C LYS A 146 -3.70 4.27 7.32
N THR A 147 -3.44 4.40 6.02
CA THR A 147 -2.90 3.31 5.21
C THR A 147 -1.94 3.90 4.17
N LEU A 148 -0.81 3.23 3.97
CA LEU A 148 0.08 3.47 2.84
C LEU A 148 -0.17 2.39 1.78
N VAL A 149 -0.33 2.80 0.53
CA VAL A 149 -0.48 1.88 -0.59
C VAL A 149 0.60 2.16 -1.61
N PHE A 150 1.57 1.26 -1.71
CA PHE A 150 2.59 1.29 -2.76
C PHE A 150 2.09 0.49 -3.94
N SER A 151 2.23 1.00 -5.16
CA SER A 151 1.84 0.25 -6.35
C SER A 151 2.54 0.73 -7.62
N LEU A 152 2.47 -0.09 -8.67
CA LEU A 152 2.87 0.33 -10.02
C LEU A 152 1.96 1.49 -10.51
N ILE A 153 2.56 2.48 -11.17
CA ILE A 153 1.86 3.55 -11.90
C ILE A 153 1.18 2.94 -13.14
N ASN A 154 1.98 2.29 -14.00
CA ASN A 154 1.49 1.60 -15.18
C ASN A 154 1.40 0.11 -14.93
N ARG A 155 0.17 -0.41 -14.86
CA ARG A 155 -0.11 -1.84 -14.69
C ARG A 155 -0.36 -2.54 -16.03
N GLY A 156 -0.65 -1.81 -17.10
CA GLY A 156 -0.86 -2.42 -18.43
C GLY A 156 -2.12 -3.29 -18.52
N HIS A 157 -3.01 -3.18 -17.54
CA HIS A 157 -4.38 -3.69 -17.54
C HIS A 157 -5.28 -2.65 -16.85
N PRO A 158 -6.61 -2.73 -17.04
CA PRO A 158 -7.58 -1.83 -16.40
C PRO A 158 -7.46 -1.78 -14.87
#